data_AF-A0A6B3FXB4-F1
#
_entry.id   AF-A0A6B3FXB4-F1
#
_cell.length_a   1.000
_cell.length_b   1.000
_cell.length_c   1.000
_cell.angle_alpha   90.00
_cell.angle_beta   90.00
_cell.angle_gamma   90.00
#
_symmetry.space_group_name_H-M   'P 1'
#
loop_
_entity.id
_entity.type
_entity.pdbx_description
1 polymer ?
#
loop_
_entity_poly.entity_id
_entity_poly.type
_entity_poly.pdbx_seq_one_letter_code
_entity_poly.pdbx_strand_id
1 'polypeptide(L)'
;DPPREHGLDTVGTIQAMREGAVKVFVGMGGNFALAAPDTPATYAALRSCDLTVQVSTKLNRSHVVHGRAALILPCLGRTEKDHQRGGVQSTSVEDSMSMVHLSLGMKRPA
;
A
#
# COMPACT_ATOMS: atom_id res chain seq x y z
N ASP A 1 -11.35 -5.34 22.58
CA ASP A 1 -11.59 -3.92 22.27
C ASP A 1 -10.40 -3.40 21.48
N PRO A 2 -10.58 -2.62 20.39
CA PRO A 2 -9.43 -2.08 19.64
C PRO A 2 -8.64 -1.07 20.49
N PRO A 3 -7.32 -0.90 20.23
CA PRO A 3 -6.50 0.07 20.96
C PRO A 3 -7.04 1.49 20.79
N ARG A 4 -7.03 2.28 21.88
CA ARG A 4 -7.45 3.70 21.87
C ARG A 4 -6.28 4.68 21.79
N GLU A 5 -5.06 4.21 22.03
CA GLU A 5 -3.86 5.01 21.94
C GLU A 5 -3.55 5.39 20.49
N HIS A 6 -2.89 6.53 20.29
CA HIS A 6 -2.49 6.97 18.97
C HIS A 6 -1.46 6.03 18.36
N GLY A 7 -1.67 5.68 17.08
CA GLY A 7 -0.66 4.99 16.29
C GLY A 7 0.45 5.93 15.82
N LEU A 8 1.35 5.38 15.00
CA LEU A 8 2.44 6.12 14.38
C LEU A 8 1.99 6.76 13.07
N ASP A 9 2.42 7.99 12.82
CA ASP A 9 2.37 8.60 11.50
C ASP A 9 3.52 8.07 10.59
N THR A 10 3.64 8.60 9.37
CA THR A 10 4.69 8.21 8.42
C THR A 10 6.11 8.37 8.99
N VAL A 11 6.40 9.51 9.62
CA VAL A 11 7.75 9.83 10.12
C VAL A 11 8.05 9.00 11.36
N GLY A 12 7.10 8.90 12.29
CA GLY A 12 7.19 8.06 13.48
C GLY A 12 7.34 6.58 13.11
N THR A 13 6.68 6.12 12.04
CA THR A 13 6.85 4.76 11.52
C THR A 13 8.27 4.53 11.03
N ILE A 14 8.83 5.46 10.25
CA ILE A 14 10.21 5.37 9.75
C ILE A 14 11.21 5.33 10.90
N GLN A 15 11.01 6.17 11.93
CA GLN A 15 11.84 6.16 13.14
C GLN A 15 11.74 4.82 13.88
N ALA A 16 10.52 4.34 14.14
CA ALA A 16 10.28 3.08 14.85
C ALA A 16 10.84 1.85 14.10
N MET A 17 10.83 1.85 12.76
CA MET A 17 11.50 0.82 11.96
C MET A 17 13.02 0.83 12.16
N ARG A 18 13.64 2.02 12.17
CA ARG A 18 15.09 2.17 12.37
C ARG A 18 15.52 1.76 13.77
N GLU A 19 14.67 2.00 14.76
CA GLU A 19 14.86 1.59 16.15
C GLU A 19 14.52 0.10 16.39
N GLY A 20 13.98 -0.60 15.38
CA GLY A 20 13.62 -2.01 15.47
C GLY A 20 12.32 -2.29 16.24
N ALA A 21 11.57 -1.25 16.61
CA ALA A 21 10.26 -1.35 17.23
C ALA A 21 9.18 -1.80 16.23
N VAL A 22 9.31 -1.41 14.95
CA VAL A 22 8.49 -1.94 13.85
C VAL A 22 9.30 -2.98 13.06
N LYS A 23 8.81 -4.21 13.05
CA LYS A 23 9.44 -5.34 12.33
C LYS A 23 8.69 -5.76 11.08
N VAL A 24 7.40 -5.48 11.04
CA VAL A 24 6.52 -5.81 9.91
C VAL A 24 5.87 -4.55 9.39
N PHE A 25 6.02 -4.30 8.09
CA PHE A 25 5.35 -3.21 7.40
C PHE A 25 4.37 -3.77 6.39
N VAL A 26 3.13 -3.24 6.40
CA VAL A 26 2.10 -3.60 5.42
C VAL A 26 1.62 -2.33 4.74
N GLY A 27 1.97 -2.17 3.47
CA GLY A 27 1.54 -1.06 2.63
C GLY A 27 0.32 -1.43 1.80
N MET A 28 -0.72 -0.59 1.85
CA MET A 28 -1.90 -0.69 1.00
C MET A 28 -1.81 0.32 -0.14
N GLY A 29 -1.28 -0.12 -1.28
CA GLY A 29 -0.96 0.76 -2.40
C GLY A 29 0.13 1.78 -2.07
N GLY A 30 0.30 2.76 -2.97
CA GLY A 30 1.30 3.82 -2.83
C GLY A 30 2.74 3.36 -3.09
N ASN A 31 3.66 4.32 -3.05
CA ASN A 31 5.09 4.08 -3.18
C ASN A 31 5.82 4.69 -1.98
N PHE A 32 5.63 4.08 -0.80
CA PHE A 32 6.17 4.57 0.48
C PHE A 32 7.66 4.94 0.39
N ALA A 33 8.45 4.11 -0.30
CA ALA A 33 9.88 4.32 -0.47
C ALA A 33 10.23 5.66 -1.14
N LEU A 34 9.41 6.15 -2.08
CA LEU A 34 9.63 7.45 -2.75
C LEU A 34 8.70 8.57 -2.27
N ALA A 35 7.61 8.24 -1.58
CA ALA A 35 6.63 9.21 -1.14
C ALA A 35 6.99 9.86 0.21
N ALA A 36 7.80 9.20 1.03
CA ALA A 36 8.25 9.75 2.30
C ALA A 36 9.40 10.77 2.13
N PRO A 37 9.49 11.79 3.01
CA PRO A 37 10.61 12.72 3.04
C PRO A 37 11.89 11.99 3.48
N ASP A 38 13.04 12.39 2.95
CA ASP A 38 14.35 11.72 3.16
C ASP A 38 14.36 10.25 2.65
N THR A 39 14.59 10.10 1.35
CA THR A 39 14.65 8.81 0.67
C THR A 39 15.72 7.88 1.25
N PRO A 40 16.98 8.31 1.51
CA PRO A 40 17.97 7.46 2.15
C PRO A 40 17.52 6.89 3.51
N ALA A 41 16.95 7.72 4.38
CA ALA A 41 16.48 7.28 5.70
C ALA A 41 15.30 6.29 5.57
N THR A 42 14.34 6.59 4.69
CA THR A 42 13.19 5.73 4.41
C THR A 42 13.63 4.36 3.87
N TYR A 43 14.62 4.34 2.97
CA TYR A 43 15.14 3.09 2.42
C TYR A 43 15.82 2.24 3.49
N ALA A 44 16.62 2.86 4.36
CA ALA A 44 17.26 2.17 5.47
C ALA A 44 16.24 1.57 6.44
N ALA A 45 15.18 2.33 6.74
CA ALA A 45 14.07 1.88 7.60
C ALA A 45 13.29 0.69 7.01
N LEU A 46 12.93 0.75 5.73
CA LEU A 46 12.27 -0.38 5.07
C LEU A 46 13.14 -1.64 5.07
N ARG A 47 14.45 -1.48 4.88
CA ARG A 47 15.43 -2.58 4.88
C ARG A 47 15.69 -3.17 6.27
N SER A 48 15.41 -2.44 7.35
CA SER A 48 15.57 -2.96 8.71
C SER A 48 14.39 -3.83 9.16
N CYS A 49 13.26 -3.81 8.45
CA CYS A 49 12.11 -4.67 8.74
C CYS A 49 12.40 -6.15 8.45
N ASP A 50 11.80 -7.03 9.25
CA ASP A 50 11.83 -8.48 9.01
C ASP A 50 10.94 -8.86 7.82
N LEU A 51 9.79 -8.19 7.67
CA LEU A 51 8.85 -8.44 6.58
C LEU A 51 8.25 -7.13 6.07
N THR A 52 8.23 -6.96 4.75
CA THR A 52 7.47 -5.88 4.10
C THR A 52 6.46 -6.48 3.13
N VAL A 53 5.19 -6.15 3.31
CA VAL A 53 4.08 -6.58 2.46
C VAL A 53 3.57 -5.38 1.66
N GLN A 54 3.37 -5.55 0.36
CA GLN A 54 2.82 -4.51 -0.51
C GLN A 54 1.60 -5.05 -1.24
N VAL A 55 0.42 -4.49 -0.94
CA VAL A 55 -0.79 -4.71 -1.74
C VAL A 55 -0.73 -3.73 -2.91
N SER A 56 -0.64 -4.23 -4.14
CA SER A 56 -0.30 -3.37 -5.28
C SER A 56 -0.98 -3.77 -6.58
N THR A 57 -1.41 -2.75 -7.33
CA THR A 57 -1.94 -2.89 -8.70
C THR A 57 -0.82 -2.90 -9.73
N LYS A 58 0.35 -2.35 -9.39
CA LYS A 58 1.55 -2.28 -10.23
C LYS A 58 2.83 -2.28 -9.39
N LEU A 59 3.91 -2.79 -9.98
CA LEU A 59 5.23 -2.69 -9.39
C LEU A 59 5.71 -1.23 -9.32
N ASN A 60 6.42 -0.91 -8.25
CA ASN A 60 7.00 0.40 -7.96
C ASN A 60 8.26 0.25 -7.07
N ARG A 61 8.88 1.37 -6.69
CA ARG A 61 10.16 1.36 -5.96
C ARG A 61 10.12 0.64 -4.61
N SER A 62 8.97 0.65 -3.92
CA SER A 62 8.80 -0.04 -2.62
C SER A 62 8.88 -1.57 -2.72
N HIS A 63 8.82 -2.13 -3.93
CA HIS A 63 8.96 -3.57 -4.17
C HIS A 63 10.42 -4.03 -4.30
N VAL A 64 11.35 -3.10 -4.51
CA VAL A 64 12.80 -3.37 -4.61
C VAL A 64 13.61 -2.76 -3.46
N VAL A 65 12.94 -1.99 -2.60
CA VAL A 65 13.45 -1.49 -1.33
C VAL A 65 12.60 -2.11 -0.24
N HIS A 66 12.95 -3.35 0.13
CA HIS A 66 12.17 -4.18 1.03
C HIS A 66 13.01 -4.67 2.21
N GLY A 67 12.34 -5.23 3.21
CA GLY A 67 12.96 -5.83 4.40
C GLY A 67 13.65 -7.17 4.10
N ARG A 68 13.91 -7.95 5.15
CA ARG A 68 14.54 -9.28 5.02
C ARG A 68 13.73 -10.23 4.14
N ALA A 69 12.41 -10.21 4.28
CA ALA A 69 11.45 -10.88 3.41
C ALA A 69 10.46 -9.89 2.82
N ALA A 70 9.91 -10.23 1.65
CA ALA A 70 8.95 -9.38 0.96
C ALA A 70 7.80 -10.21 0.38
N LEU A 71 6.57 -9.71 0.51
CA LEU A 71 5.40 -10.21 -0.18
C LEU A 71 4.81 -9.11 -1.05
N ILE A 72 4.54 -9.45 -2.31
CA ILE A 72 3.75 -8.62 -3.21
C ILE A 72 2.39 -9.31 -3.32
N LEU A 73 1.33 -8.62 -2.92
CA LEU A 73 -0.04 -9.09 -3.00
C LEU A 73 -0.73 -8.33 -4.15
N PRO A 74 -0.85 -8.95 -5.34
CA PRO A 74 -1.54 -8.31 -6.45
C PRO A 74 -2.99 -8.01 -6.07
N CYS A 75 -3.47 -6.82 -6.43
CA CYS A 75 -4.86 -6.44 -6.29
C CYS A 75 -5.40 -5.82 -7.57
N LEU A 76 -6.72 -5.88 -7.75
CA LEU A 76 -7.38 -5.24 -8.88
C LEU A 76 -7.31 -3.72 -8.75
N GLY A 77 -6.85 -3.07 -9.81
CA GLY A 77 -7.04 -1.65 -10.01
C GLY A 77 -8.48 -1.34 -10.42
N ARG A 78 -8.96 -0.15 -10.04
CA ARG A 78 -10.30 0.33 -10.38
C ARG A 78 -10.66 0.24 -11.88
N THR A 79 -9.66 0.31 -12.77
CA THR A 79 -9.87 0.23 -14.22
C THR A 79 -10.00 -1.20 -14.75
N GLU A 80 -9.75 -2.20 -13.91
CA GLU A 80 -9.74 -3.61 -14.27
C GLU A 80 -11.08 -4.28 -13.91
N LYS A 81 -11.51 -5.22 -14.74
CA LYS A 81 -12.77 -5.93 -14.55
C LYS A 81 -12.70 -6.80 -13.30
N ASP A 82 -13.58 -6.51 -12.35
CA ASP A 82 -13.78 -7.33 -11.16
C ASP A 82 -14.85 -8.40 -11.44
N HIS A 83 -14.38 -9.62 -11.72
CA HIS A 83 -15.24 -10.78 -11.97
C HIS A 83 -15.46 -11.56 -10.66
N GLN A 84 -16.60 -11.34 -10.01
CA GLN A 84 -17.02 -12.08 -8.83
C GLN A 84 -18.03 -13.18 -9.18
N ARG A 85 -18.35 -14.05 -8.21
CA ARG A 85 -19.35 -15.13 -8.38
C ARG A 85 -20.71 -14.63 -8.91
N GLY A 86 -21.11 -13.42 -8.51
CA GLY A 86 -22.36 -12.77 -8.94
C GLY A 86 -22.29 -12.03 -10.27
N GLY A 87 -21.15 -12.04 -10.97
CA GLY A 87 -20.92 -11.29 -12.20
C GLY A 87 -19.97 -10.11 -12.02
N VAL A 88 -19.88 -9.27 -13.06
CA VAL A 88 -18.97 -8.11 -13.07
C VAL A 88 -19.43 -7.07 -12.04
N GLN A 89 -18.53 -6.67 -11.15
CA GLN A 89 -18.80 -5.66 -10.12
C GLN A 89 -18.50 -4.25 -10.59
N SER A 90 -19.13 -3.28 -9.92
CA SER A 90 -18.81 -1.86 -10.03
C SER A 90 -18.56 -1.28 -8.64
N THR A 91 -17.70 -0.26 -8.55
CA THR A 91 -17.35 0.38 -7.27
C THR A 91 -17.77 1.84 -7.30
N SER A 92 -18.43 2.31 -6.25
CA SER A 92 -18.71 3.74 -6.08
C SER A 92 -17.41 4.52 -5.85
N VAL A 93 -17.24 5.62 -6.57
CA VAL A 93 -16.08 6.52 -6.42
C VAL A 93 -16.52 7.97 -6.39
N GLU A 94 -15.75 8.78 -5.68
CA GLU A 94 -15.84 10.24 -5.70
C GLU A 94 -14.69 10.79 -6.56
N ASP A 95 -14.98 11.78 -7.41
CA ASP A 95 -13.96 12.51 -8.18
C ASP A 95 -13.60 13.86 -7.55
N SER A 96 -12.64 14.58 -8.15
CA SER A 96 -12.19 15.89 -7.66
C SER A 96 -13.27 16.98 -7.63
N MET A 97 -14.44 16.72 -8.23
CA MET A 97 -15.59 17.63 -8.25
C MET A 97 -16.68 17.19 -7.27
N SER A 98 -16.34 16.28 -6.34
CA SER A 98 -17.25 15.71 -5.33
C SER A 98 -18.46 14.99 -5.93
N MET A 99 -18.31 14.42 -7.14
CA MET A 99 -19.36 13.63 -7.78
C MET A 99 -19.18 12.14 -7.48
N VAL A 100 -20.21 11.55 -6.85
CA VAL A 100 -20.25 10.11 -6.59
C VAL A 100 -20.87 9.38 -7.78
N HIS A 101 -20.13 8.45 -8.38
CA HIS A 101 -20.60 7.66 -9.52
C HIS A 101 -20.04 6.23 -9.49
N LEU A 102 -20.62 5.34 -10.29
CA LEU A 102 -20.14 3.97 -10.43
C LEU A 102 -18.95 3.93 -11.40
N SER A 103 -17.85 3.34 -10.93
CA SER A 103 -16.71 2.98 -11.77
C SER A 103 -16.80 1.50 -12.15
N LEU A 104 -16.95 1.24 -13.45
CA LEU A 104 -16.89 -0.11 -14.02
C LEU A 104 -15.53 -0.34 -14.67
N GLY A 105 -14.80 -1.35 -14.21
CA GLY A 105 -13.53 -1.75 -14.81
C GLY A 105 -13.69 -2.25 -16.24
N MET A 106 -12.83 -1.81 -17.16
CA MET A 106 -12.89 -2.17 -18.59
C MET A 106 -11.70 -3.02 -19.04
N LYS A 107 -10.57 -2.91 -18.35
CA LYS A 107 -9.33 -3.62 -18.67
C LYS A 107 -9.37 -5.04 -18.12
N ARG A 108 -8.60 -5.94 -18.74
CA ARG A 108 -8.29 -7.23 -18.12
C ARG A 108 -7.32 -6.99 -16.95
N PRO A 109 -7.42 -7.73 -15.84
CA PRO A 109 -6.42 -7.71 -14.78
C PRO A 109 -5.01 -7.98 -15.34
N ALA A 110 -4.02 -7.23 -14.84
CA ALA A 110 -2.60 -7.38 -15.20
C ALA A 110 -1.95 -8.63 -14.58
#